data_AF-G4NC85-F1
#
_entry.id   AF-G4NC85-F1
#
_cell.length_a   1.000
_cell.length_b   1.000
_cell.length_c   1.000
_cell.angle_alpha   90.00
_cell.angle_beta   90.00
_cell.angle_gamma   90.00
#
_symmetry.space_group_name_H-M   'P 1'
#
loop_
_entity.id
_entity.type
_entity.pdbx_description
1 polymer ?
#
loop_
_entity_poly.entity_id
_entity_poly.type
_entity_poly.pdbx_seq_one_letter_code
_entity_poly.pdbx_strand_id
1 'polypeptide(L)'
;MVSVIRRMNVLKRKLYSIRHGPGAAQLPPEIARLHFEFPMTRSLAELGPRKFWRHYLPQLKYHNPSVPMILNRFPDTPEQPKPALLSIYLRTPSTPTTSTTPSRKASQPQQIADLKSATDGSSPAPAPLQDETVVTIDATHLKAKAILKELLVKTGATPAPGPTAQELAEKAELDALEAQSEVDRQVQIKFREQQKLEKAALDKVKREAAEMKAAAKEM
;
A
#
# COMPACT_ATOMS: atom_id res chain seq x y z
N MET A 1 -23.56 0.29 16.66
CA MET A 1 -22.56 1.36 16.39
C MET A 1 -21.19 0.87 16.85
N VAL A 2 -20.11 1.07 16.10
CA VAL A 2 -18.76 0.59 16.48
C VAL A 2 -18.13 1.56 17.49
N SER A 3 -17.48 1.05 18.54
CA SER A 3 -16.87 1.89 19.59
C SER A 3 -15.78 2.82 19.05
N VAL A 4 -15.64 4.00 19.67
CA VAL A 4 -14.60 4.99 19.32
C VAL A 4 -13.20 4.38 19.51
N ILE A 5 -12.99 3.70 20.63
CA ILE A 5 -11.69 3.07 20.97
C ILE A 5 -11.28 2.07 19.88
N ARG A 6 -12.19 1.22 19.43
CA ARG A 6 -11.90 0.25 18.37
C ARG A 6 -11.49 0.94 17.06
N ARG A 7 -12.15 2.04 16.70
CA ARG A 7 -11.79 2.82 15.50
C ARG A 7 -10.42 3.48 15.66
N MET A 8 -10.12 4.01 16.84
CA MET A 8 -8.85 4.65 17.15
C MET A 8 -7.68 3.66 17.05
N ASN A 9 -7.80 2.44 17.60
CA ASN A 9 -6.72 1.44 17.55
C ASN A 9 -6.38 1.05 16.10
N VAL A 10 -7.39 0.88 15.25
CA VAL A 10 -7.18 0.60 13.82
C VAL A 10 -6.49 1.77 13.11
N LEU A 11 -6.86 3.01 13.44
CA LEU A 11 -6.25 4.20 12.87
C LEU A 11 -4.79 4.35 13.31
N LYS A 12 -4.53 4.28 14.62
CA LYS A 12 -3.17 4.40 15.19
C LYS A 12 -2.21 3.41 14.53
N ARG A 13 -2.62 2.15 14.38
CA ARG A 13 -1.80 1.11 13.73
C ARG A 13 -1.48 1.43 12.26
N LYS A 14 -2.47 1.93 11.51
CA LYS A 14 -2.27 2.35 10.12
C LYS A 14 -1.30 3.53 10.02
N LEU A 15 -1.49 4.55 10.87
CA LEU A 15 -0.62 5.72 10.90
C LEU A 15 0.81 5.37 11.30
N TYR A 16 0.99 4.52 12.32
CA TYR A 16 2.30 4.05 12.73
C TYR A 16 3.05 3.38 11.56
N SER A 17 2.37 2.52 10.81
CA SER A 17 2.93 1.85 9.62
C SER A 17 3.30 2.84 8.50
N ILE A 18 2.56 3.93 8.33
CA ILE A 18 2.87 4.98 7.36
C ILE A 18 4.08 5.81 7.80
N ARG A 19 4.18 6.14 9.09
CA ARG A 19 5.22 7.03 9.64
C ARG A 19 6.58 6.35 9.76
N HIS A 20 6.61 5.11 10.25
CA HIS A 20 7.84 4.39 10.62
C HIS A 20 8.01 3.07 9.87
N GLY A 21 7.28 2.90 8.78
CA GLY A 21 7.42 1.71 7.95
C GLY A 21 8.74 1.66 7.18
N PRO A 22 9.08 0.50 6.58
CA PRO A 22 10.35 0.29 5.89
C PRO A 22 10.59 1.23 4.67
N GLY A 23 9.54 1.77 4.07
CA GLY A 23 9.60 2.75 2.97
C GLY A 23 9.52 4.21 3.43
N ALA A 24 9.56 4.47 4.73
CA ALA A 24 9.63 5.83 5.26
C ALA A 24 11.03 6.40 5.00
N ALA A 25 11.15 7.30 4.03
CA ALA A 25 12.39 7.94 3.65
C ALA A 25 12.13 9.40 3.24
N GLN A 26 13.15 10.24 3.39
CA GLN A 26 13.16 11.62 2.91
C GLN A 26 13.90 11.68 1.59
N LEU A 27 13.21 12.17 0.57
CA LEU A 27 13.74 12.35 -0.78
C LEU A 27 14.55 13.65 -0.83
N PRO A 28 15.67 13.70 -1.56
CA PRO A 28 16.36 14.96 -1.79
C PRO A 28 15.48 15.95 -2.59
N PRO A 29 15.71 17.26 -2.43
CA PRO A 29 14.95 18.30 -3.10
C PRO A 29 15.12 18.32 -4.64
N GLU A 30 16.10 17.58 -5.16
CA GLU A 30 16.35 17.43 -6.60
C GLU A 30 15.24 16.66 -7.31
N ILE A 31 14.46 15.84 -6.59
CA ILE A 31 13.38 15.05 -7.19
C ILE A 31 12.18 15.94 -7.46
N ALA A 32 11.86 16.11 -8.74
CA ALA A 32 10.72 16.88 -9.17
C ALA A 32 9.41 16.10 -9.00
N ARG A 33 9.39 14.81 -9.38
CA ARG A 33 8.19 13.97 -9.37
C ARG A 33 8.51 12.49 -9.54
N LEU A 34 7.58 11.65 -9.08
CA LEU A 34 7.59 10.20 -9.30
C LEU A 34 6.36 9.83 -10.12
N HIS A 35 6.56 9.07 -11.19
CA HIS A 35 5.48 8.50 -11.99
C HIS A 35 5.63 6.99 -12.01
N PHE A 36 4.58 6.27 -11.62
CA PHE A 36 4.61 4.82 -11.51
C PHE A 36 3.52 4.18 -12.33
N GLU A 37 3.95 3.37 -13.29
CA GLU A 37 3.08 2.66 -14.22
C GLU A 37 3.14 1.16 -13.97
N PHE A 38 2.00 0.50 -13.86
CA PHE A 38 1.96 -0.97 -13.79
C PHE A 38 0.58 -1.50 -14.19
N PRO A 39 0.50 -2.73 -14.72
CA PRO A 39 -0.75 -3.33 -15.16
C PRO A 39 -1.72 -3.63 -14.00
N MET A 40 -3.00 -3.77 -14.32
CA MET A 40 -4.03 -4.14 -13.36
C MET A 40 -3.99 -5.60 -12.92
N THR A 41 -3.37 -6.47 -13.72
CA THR A 41 -3.39 -7.92 -13.58
C THR A 41 -2.83 -8.39 -12.24
N ARG A 42 -3.28 -9.57 -11.80
CA ARG A 42 -2.78 -10.24 -10.59
C ARG A 42 -1.74 -11.32 -10.91
N SER A 43 -0.98 -11.17 -11.99
CA SER A 43 0.09 -12.10 -12.34
C SER A 43 1.22 -12.03 -11.32
N LEU A 44 2.04 -13.08 -11.26
CA LEU A 44 3.14 -13.16 -10.31
C LEU A 44 4.17 -12.05 -10.51
N ALA A 45 4.43 -11.67 -11.76
CA ALA A 45 5.34 -10.60 -12.14
C ALA A 45 4.96 -9.24 -11.53
N GLU A 46 3.65 -9.01 -11.39
CA GLU A 46 3.07 -7.70 -11.04
C GLU A 46 2.70 -7.56 -9.57
N LEU A 47 2.90 -8.63 -8.78
CA LEU A 47 2.63 -8.62 -7.35
C LEU A 47 3.55 -7.64 -6.61
N GLY A 48 4.78 -7.47 -7.09
CA GLY A 48 5.76 -6.54 -6.56
C GLY A 48 5.33 -5.09 -6.66
N PRO A 49 5.13 -4.55 -7.88
CA PRO A 49 4.60 -3.21 -8.12
C PRO A 49 3.36 -2.87 -7.27
N ARG A 50 2.42 -3.81 -7.18
CA ARG A 50 1.19 -3.63 -6.39
C ARG A 50 1.45 -3.51 -4.90
N LYS A 51 2.34 -4.35 -4.35
CA LYS A 51 2.74 -4.26 -2.94
C LYS A 51 3.56 -2.99 -2.68
N PHE A 52 4.39 -2.58 -3.64
CA PHE A 52 5.16 -1.33 -3.58
C PHE A 52 4.23 -0.12 -3.43
N TRP A 53 3.28 0.05 -4.35
CA TRP A 53 2.29 1.12 -4.31
C TRP A 53 1.42 1.08 -3.05
N ARG A 54 0.99 -0.10 -2.58
CA ARG A 54 0.06 -0.19 -1.44
C ARG A 54 0.73 0.07 -0.09
N HIS A 55 1.99 -0.31 0.07
CA HIS A 55 2.65 -0.29 1.39
C HIS A 55 3.75 0.75 1.49
N TYR A 56 4.58 0.92 0.46
CA TYR A 56 5.79 1.74 0.54
C TYR A 56 5.58 3.15 0.00
N LEU A 57 4.86 3.32 -1.10
CA LEU A 57 4.59 4.64 -1.67
C LEU A 57 3.84 5.58 -0.71
N PRO A 58 2.85 5.13 0.10
CA PRO A 58 2.19 6.00 1.08
C PRO A 58 3.13 6.45 2.21
N GLN A 59 4.07 5.59 2.61
CA GLN A 59 5.10 5.91 3.60
C GLN A 59 6.03 7.00 3.06
N LEU A 60 6.44 6.88 1.80
CA LEU A 60 7.26 7.88 1.12
C LEU A 60 6.50 9.22 0.97
N LYS A 61 5.22 9.18 0.59
CA LYS A 61 4.40 10.40 0.42
C LYS A 61 4.18 11.16 1.71
N TYR A 62 4.06 10.45 2.84
CA TYR A 62 3.88 11.06 4.16
C TYR A 62 5.05 12.00 4.53
N HIS A 63 6.29 11.57 4.27
CA HIS A 63 7.49 12.36 4.52
C HIS A 63 7.80 13.37 3.42
N ASN A 64 7.26 13.15 2.20
CA ASN A 64 7.53 13.99 1.03
C ASN A 64 6.22 14.50 0.40
N PRO A 65 5.44 15.35 1.09
CA PRO A 65 4.14 15.81 0.58
C PRO A 65 4.28 16.69 -0.67
N SER A 66 5.38 17.43 -0.79
CA SER A 66 5.66 18.34 -1.91
C SER A 66 5.93 17.62 -3.23
N VAL A 67 6.43 16.38 -3.18
CA VAL A 67 6.76 15.60 -4.39
C VAL A 67 5.48 14.93 -4.89
N PRO A 68 4.97 15.26 -6.09
CA PRO A 68 3.84 14.56 -6.66
C PRO A 68 4.24 13.13 -7.02
N MET A 69 3.40 12.18 -6.59
CA MET A 69 3.55 10.75 -6.87
C MET A 69 2.30 10.31 -7.63
N ILE A 70 2.45 10.11 -8.93
CA ILE A 70 1.34 9.81 -9.85
C ILE A 70 1.36 8.33 -10.20
N LEU A 71 0.17 7.75 -10.29
CA LEU A 71 0.00 6.33 -10.58
C LEU A 71 -0.81 6.17 -11.86
N ASN A 72 -0.27 5.45 -12.83
CA ASN A 72 -0.99 5.06 -14.02
C ASN A 72 -1.13 3.55 -14.07
N ARG A 73 -2.32 3.05 -13.76
CA ARG A 73 -2.63 1.64 -13.95
C ARG A 73 -3.27 1.48 -15.31
N PHE A 74 -2.93 0.42 -16.02
CA PHE A 74 -3.48 0.12 -17.33
C PHE A 74 -4.03 -1.31 -17.39
N PRO A 75 -5.07 -1.56 -18.21
CA PRO A 75 -5.49 -2.92 -18.52
C PRO A 75 -4.36 -3.63 -19.26
N ASP A 76 -4.20 -4.91 -18.98
CA ASP A 76 -3.18 -5.74 -19.60
C ASP A 76 -3.74 -6.27 -20.93
N THR A 77 -3.08 -5.93 -22.03
CA THR A 77 -3.49 -6.34 -23.37
C THR A 77 -2.51 -7.41 -23.85
N PRO A 78 -2.97 -8.63 -24.18
CA PRO A 78 -2.08 -9.73 -24.56
C PRO A 78 -1.25 -9.45 -25.82
N GLU A 79 -1.72 -8.53 -26.68
CA GLU A 79 -1.04 -8.11 -27.90
C GLU A 79 0.15 -7.18 -27.64
N GLN A 80 0.13 -6.43 -26.51
CA GLN A 80 1.17 -5.46 -26.16
C GLN A 80 1.43 -5.49 -24.65
N PRO A 81 2.26 -6.44 -24.18
CA PRO A 81 2.65 -6.49 -22.77
C PRO A 81 3.49 -5.26 -22.44
N LYS A 82 2.93 -4.35 -21.64
CA LYS A 82 3.62 -3.15 -21.17
C LYS A 82 4.24 -3.41 -19.80
N PRO A 83 5.56 -3.19 -19.62
CA PRO A 83 6.22 -3.46 -18.34
C PRO A 83 5.78 -2.47 -17.26
N ALA A 84 5.91 -2.88 -16.00
CA ALA A 84 5.78 -2.00 -14.85
C ALA A 84 7.04 -1.13 -14.70
N LEU A 85 6.89 0.18 -14.85
CA LEU A 85 7.99 1.14 -14.85
C LEU A 85 7.78 2.21 -13.79
N LEU A 86 8.84 2.48 -13.03
CA LEU A 86 8.91 3.58 -12.09
C LEU A 86 9.87 4.64 -12.64
N SER A 87 9.31 5.77 -13.05
CA SER A 87 10.04 6.91 -13.63
C SER A 87 10.25 7.98 -12.57
N ILE A 88 11.52 8.27 -12.31
CA ILE A 88 11.98 9.28 -11.34
C ILE A 88 12.48 10.48 -12.14
N TYR A 89 11.86 11.64 -11.92
CA TYR A 89 12.25 12.88 -12.60
C TYR A 89 13.11 13.69 -11.64
N LEU A 90 14.35 13.93 -12.03
CA LEU A 90 15.35 14.69 -11.31
C LEU A 90 15.51 16.04 -12.00
N ARG A 91 15.59 17.12 -11.23
CA ARG A 91 15.93 18.44 -11.75
C ARG A 91 17.42 18.47 -12.06
N THR A 92 17.80 18.91 -13.25
CA THR A 92 19.21 19.14 -13.55
C THR A 92 19.70 20.34 -12.73
N PRO A 93 20.87 20.25 -12.07
CA PRO A 93 21.50 21.42 -11.49
C PRO A 93 21.99 22.30 -12.64
N SER A 94 21.19 23.26 -13.08
CA SER A 94 21.71 24.36 -13.88
C SER A 94 22.63 25.20 -12.98
N THR A 95 23.81 25.51 -13.52
CA THR A 95 24.90 26.32 -12.96
C THR A 95 24.44 27.42 -11.99
N PRO A 96 25.14 27.65 -10.86
CA PRO A 96 24.67 28.55 -9.81
C PRO A 96 24.58 29.99 -10.30
N THR A 97 23.37 30.48 -10.55
CA THR A 97 23.14 31.92 -10.58
C THR A 97 22.81 32.36 -9.15
N THR A 98 23.79 32.99 -8.51
CA THR A 98 23.67 33.80 -7.31
C THR A 98 22.35 34.58 -7.28
N SER A 99 21.40 34.13 -6.45
CA SER A 99 20.38 35.02 -5.91
C SER A 99 19.86 34.45 -4.58
N THR A 100 20.28 35.15 -3.53
CA THR A 100 19.87 34.96 -2.14
C THR A 100 18.40 35.35 -2.01
N THR A 101 17.45 34.43 -2.20
CA THR A 101 16.09 34.53 -1.66
C THR A 101 15.41 33.15 -1.62
N PRO A 102 14.95 32.64 -0.47
CA PRO A 102 14.26 31.36 -0.39
C PRO A 102 12.77 31.57 -0.69
N SER A 103 12.43 31.81 -1.95
CA SER A 103 11.03 31.75 -2.41
C SER A 103 10.96 31.55 -3.91
N ARG A 104 11.20 30.31 -4.35
CA ARG A 104 10.61 29.82 -5.59
C ARG A 104 9.76 28.60 -5.25
N LYS A 105 8.48 28.85 -4.97
CA LYS A 105 7.43 27.99 -5.54
C LYS A 105 7.66 28.04 -7.05
N ALA A 106 8.54 27.17 -7.56
CA ALA A 106 8.71 27.00 -8.98
C ALA A 106 7.32 26.66 -9.51
N SER A 107 6.73 27.58 -10.26
CA SER A 107 5.52 27.36 -11.02
C SER A 107 5.77 26.12 -11.86
N GLN A 108 5.26 24.97 -11.40
CA GLN A 108 5.27 23.77 -12.21
C GLN A 108 4.56 24.12 -13.52
N PRO A 109 5.14 23.86 -14.69
CA PRO A 109 4.47 24.12 -15.95
C PRO A 109 3.09 23.45 -15.94
N GLN A 110 2.08 24.12 -16.50
CA GLN A 110 0.67 23.74 -16.39
C GLN A 110 0.41 22.26 -16.75
N GLN A 111 1.18 21.71 -17.68
CA GLN A 111 1.15 20.29 -18.07
C GLN A 111 1.42 19.30 -16.92
N ILE A 112 2.20 19.69 -15.90
CA ILE A 112 2.52 18.84 -14.74
C ILE A 112 1.41 18.91 -13.68
N ALA A 113 0.74 20.07 -13.56
CA ALA A 113 -0.37 20.25 -12.62
C ALA A 113 -1.62 19.43 -13.02
N ASP A 114 -1.75 19.12 -14.32
CA ASP A 114 -2.86 18.33 -14.86
C ASP A 114 -2.64 16.81 -14.81
N LEU A 115 -1.43 16.34 -14.47
CA LEU A 115 -1.15 14.91 -14.36
C LEU A 115 -1.89 14.33 -13.15
N LYS A 116 -2.88 13.49 -13.45
CA LYS A 116 -3.72 12.81 -12.46
C LYS A 116 -3.51 11.31 -12.55
N SER A 117 -3.69 10.63 -11.41
CA SER A 117 -3.63 9.17 -11.41
C SER A 117 -4.78 8.59 -12.23
N ALA A 118 -4.50 7.54 -12.99
CA ALA A 118 -5.42 6.89 -13.92
C ALA A 118 -5.43 5.37 -13.74
N THR A 119 -6.50 4.74 -14.22
CA THR A 119 -6.73 3.28 -14.11
C THR A 119 -6.92 2.58 -15.45
N ASP A 120 -7.06 3.34 -16.52
CA ASP A 120 -7.29 2.93 -17.89
C ASP A 120 -6.06 3.12 -18.78
N GLY A 121 -4.92 3.55 -18.20
CA GLY A 121 -3.72 3.89 -18.95
C GLY A 121 -3.68 5.32 -19.50
N SER A 122 -4.71 6.14 -19.26
CA SER A 122 -4.86 7.48 -19.85
C SER A 122 -3.85 8.54 -19.38
N SER A 123 -3.04 8.26 -18.35
CA SER A 123 -2.00 9.16 -17.87
C SER A 123 -0.59 8.58 -18.03
N PRO A 124 -0.09 8.40 -19.27
CA PRO A 124 1.22 7.83 -19.51
C PRO A 124 2.33 8.70 -18.89
N ALA A 125 3.47 8.09 -18.58
CA ALA A 125 4.67 8.81 -18.13
C ALA A 125 5.06 9.87 -19.17
N PRO A 126 5.01 11.17 -18.84
CA PRO A 126 5.31 12.23 -19.79
C PRO A 126 6.82 12.31 -20.06
N ALA A 127 7.20 12.92 -21.18
CA ALA A 127 8.60 13.20 -21.46
C ALA A 127 9.25 14.08 -20.36
N PRO A 128 10.57 13.96 -20.13
CA PRO A 128 11.30 14.95 -19.33
C PRO A 128 11.11 16.36 -19.89
N LEU A 129 11.08 17.34 -19.00
CA LEU A 129 11.21 18.74 -19.39
C LEU A 129 12.69 19.07 -19.68
N GLN A 130 12.94 20.24 -20.27
CA GLN A 130 14.28 20.68 -20.67
C GLN A 130 15.28 20.70 -19.49
N ASP A 131 14.80 20.99 -18.28
CA ASP A 131 15.61 21.02 -17.04
C ASP A 131 15.41 19.76 -16.17
N GLU A 132 14.92 18.66 -16.75
CA GLU A 132 14.67 17.41 -16.03
C GLU A 132 15.37 16.23 -16.71
N THR A 133 15.95 15.35 -15.91
CA THR A 133 16.43 14.03 -16.34
C THR A 133 15.53 12.95 -15.76
N VAL A 134 15.34 11.87 -16.52
CA VAL A 134 14.51 10.73 -16.11
C VAL A 134 15.39 9.53 -15.83
N VAL A 135 15.23 8.96 -14.65
CA VAL A 135 15.80 7.67 -14.26
C VAL A 135 14.67 6.68 -14.13
N THR A 136 14.70 5.62 -14.92
CA THR A 136 13.69 4.56 -14.89
C THR A 136 14.17 3.37 -14.06
N ILE A 137 13.21 2.71 -13.41
CA ILE A 137 13.37 1.44 -12.72
C ILE A 137 12.34 0.48 -13.32
N ASP A 138 12.83 -0.63 -13.87
CA ASP A 138 11.95 -1.73 -14.27
C ASP A 138 11.51 -2.51 -13.03
N ALA A 139 10.22 -2.46 -12.74
CA ALA A 139 9.63 -3.09 -11.57
C ALA A 139 9.01 -4.46 -11.89
N THR A 140 9.07 -4.91 -13.15
CA THR A 140 8.59 -6.23 -13.54
C THR A 140 9.38 -7.32 -12.83
N HIS A 141 8.68 -8.34 -12.32
CA HIS A 141 9.26 -9.47 -11.58
C HIS A 141 10.04 -9.10 -10.30
N LEU A 142 10.15 -7.83 -9.94
CA LEU A 142 10.82 -7.39 -8.72
C LEU A 142 9.92 -7.53 -7.51
N LYS A 143 10.49 -7.88 -6.36
CA LYS A 143 9.78 -7.80 -5.07
C LYS A 143 9.66 -6.33 -4.65
N ALA A 144 8.58 -5.98 -3.94
CA ALA A 144 8.37 -4.60 -3.47
C ALA A 144 9.55 -4.01 -2.66
N LYS A 145 10.23 -4.84 -1.85
CA LYS A 145 11.44 -4.43 -1.12
C LYS A 145 12.63 -4.12 -2.05
N ALA A 146 12.75 -4.84 -3.15
CA ALA A 146 13.81 -4.61 -4.14
C ALA A 146 13.57 -3.30 -4.90
N ILE A 147 12.32 -3.04 -5.33
CA ILE A 147 11.92 -1.78 -5.95
C ILE A 147 12.24 -0.59 -5.02
N LEU A 148 11.88 -0.71 -3.74
CA LEU A 148 12.23 0.31 -2.74
C LEU A 148 13.74 0.51 -2.64
N LYS A 149 14.51 -0.57 -2.47
CA LYS A 149 15.97 -0.49 -2.33
C LYS A 149 16.60 0.21 -3.53
N GLU A 150 16.17 -0.14 -4.73
CA GLU A 150 16.67 0.46 -5.96
C GLU A 150 16.30 1.94 -6.06
N LEU A 151 15.06 2.31 -5.70
CA LEU A 151 14.64 3.71 -5.62
C LEU A 151 15.51 4.48 -4.62
N LEU A 152 15.72 3.97 -3.41
CA LEU A 152 16.53 4.65 -2.38
C LEU A 152 17.98 4.83 -2.85
N VAL A 153 18.56 3.82 -3.48
CA VAL A 153 19.93 3.88 -4.03
C VAL A 153 20.03 4.90 -5.15
N LYS A 154 19.10 4.88 -6.12
CA LYS A 154 19.10 5.80 -7.27
C LYS A 154 18.81 7.25 -6.87
N THR A 155 18.02 7.45 -5.82
CA THR A 155 17.64 8.78 -5.33
C THR A 155 18.57 9.33 -4.27
N GLY A 156 19.42 8.51 -3.64
CA GLY A 156 20.21 8.94 -2.47
C GLY A 156 19.35 9.34 -1.27
N ALA A 157 18.11 8.84 -1.19
CA ALA A 157 17.17 9.18 -0.14
C ALA A 157 17.62 8.65 1.23
N THR A 158 17.45 9.45 2.27
CA THR A 158 17.82 9.10 3.65
C THR A 158 16.62 8.47 4.38
N PRO A 159 16.84 7.48 5.26
CA PRO A 159 15.75 6.92 6.06
C PRO A 159 15.09 8.00 6.92
N ALA A 160 13.79 7.90 7.12
CA ALA A 160 13.06 8.83 7.97
C ALA A 160 13.52 8.73 9.44
N PRO A 161 13.30 9.78 10.25
CA PRO A 161 13.60 9.75 11.68
C PRO A 161 12.95 8.54 12.36
N GLY A 162 13.69 7.94 13.28
CA GLY A 162 13.19 6.84 14.10
C GLY A 162 11.98 7.25 14.96
N PRO A 163 11.15 6.28 15.38
CA PRO A 163 10.03 6.55 16.27
C PRO A 163 10.49 7.10 17.62
N THR A 164 9.69 7.98 18.20
CA THR A 164 9.90 8.49 19.56
C THR A 164 9.56 7.43 20.62
N ALA A 165 10.04 7.62 21.86
CA ALA A 165 9.79 6.67 22.95
C ALA A 165 8.29 6.47 23.24
N GLN A 166 7.47 7.52 23.11
CA GLN A 166 6.02 7.43 23.27
C GLN A 166 5.39 6.59 22.16
N GLU A 167 5.78 6.80 20.91
CA GLU A 167 5.27 6.04 19.76
C GLU A 167 5.66 4.56 19.83
N LEU A 168 6.86 4.26 20.35
CA LEU A 168 7.28 2.89 20.62
C LEU A 168 6.42 2.22 21.68
N ALA A 169 6.08 2.93 22.77
CA ALA A 169 5.18 2.42 23.79
C ALA A 169 3.77 2.18 23.24
N GLU A 170 3.21 3.14 22.51
CA GLU A 170 1.90 2.98 21.86
C GLU A 170 1.87 1.79 20.90
N LYS A 171 2.95 1.57 20.13
CA LYS A 171 3.07 0.41 19.27
C LYS A 171 3.04 -0.89 20.07
N ALA A 172 3.81 -0.96 21.15
CA ALA A 172 3.87 -2.15 22.00
C ALA A 172 2.48 -2.49 22.60
N GLU A 173 1.71 -1.49 23.01
CA GLU A 173 0.32 -1.67 23.48
C GLU A 173 -0.58 -2.24 22.37
N LEU A 174 -0.47 -1.72 21.14
CA LEU A 174 -1.25 -2.20 20.01
C LEU A 174 -0.88 -3.63 19.59
N ASP A 175 0.40 -3.98 19.64
CA ASP A 175 0.91 -5.32 19.32
C ASP A 175 0.45 -6.33 20.39
N ALA A 176 0.44 -5.95 21.68
CA ALA A 176 -0.11 -6.77 22.76
C ALA A 176 -1.62 -7.03 22.60
N LEU A 177 -2.38 -6.00 22.19
CA LEU A 177 -3.82 -6.13 21.92
C LEU A 177 -4.08 -7.07 20.74
N GLU A 178 -3.25 -7.04 19.69
CA GLU A 178 -3.38 -7.96 18.57
C GLU A 178 -3.12 -9.41 18.99
N ALA A 179 -2.06 -9.65 19.78
CA ALA A 179 -1.77 -10.99 20.29
C ALA A 179 -2.95 -11.56 21.10
N GLN A 180 -3.56 -10.74 21.96
CA GLN A 180 -4.78 -11.13 22.68
C GLN A 180 -5.96 -11.41 21.72
N SER A 181 -6.16 -10.54 20.72
CA SER A 181 -7.22 -10.71 19.73
C SER A 181 -7.08 -12.00 18.91
N GLU A 182 -5.85 -12.47 18.66
CA GLU A 182 -5.61 -13.73 17.95
C GLU A 182 -5.99 -14.93 18.81
N VAL A 183 -5.65 -14.91 20.10
CA VAL A 183 -6.06 -15.94 21.07
C VAL A 183 -7.58 -16.00 21.17
N ASP A 184 -8.23 -14.86 21.39
CA ASP A 184 -9.70 -14.77 21.48
C ASP A 184 -10.38 -15.27 20.19
N ARG A 185 -9.81 -14.91 19.03
CA ARG A 185 -10.31 -15.37 17.73
C ARG A 185 -10.26 -16.90 17.64
N GLN A 186 -9.17 -17.54 18.07
CA GLN A 186 -9.05 -19.00 18.05
C GLN A 186 -10.05 -19.67 19.00
N VAL A 187 -10.24 -19.12 20.20
CA VAL A 187 -11.23 -19.62 21.17
C VAL A 187 -12.64 -19.54 20.58
N GLN A 188 -12.99 -18.40 19.98
CA GLN A 188 -14.31 -18.19 19.37
C GLN A 188 -14.55 -19.10 18.15
N ILE A 189 -13.51 -19.39 17.35
CA ILE A 189 -13.61 -20.35 16.24
C ILE A 189 -13.98 -21.73 16.79
N LYS A 190 -13.24 -22.24 17.78
CA LYS A 190 -13.50 -23.56 18.39
C LYS A 190 -14.90 -23.65 19.00
N PHE A 191 -15.32 -22.60 19.71
CA PHE A 191 -16.64 -22.55 20.32
C PHE A 191 -17.76 -22.61 19.26
N ARG A 192 -17.62 -21.86 18.16
CA ARG A 192 -18.60 -21.88 17.06
C ARG A 192 -18.63 -23.22 16.32
N GLU A 193 -17.48 -23.87 16.19
CA GLU A 193 -17.39 -25.22 15.61
C GLU A 193 -18.11 -26.24 16.47
N GLN A 194 -17.91 -26.22 17.80
CA GLN A 194 -18.61 -27.09 18.74
C GLN A 194 -20.13 -26.89 18.68
N GLN A 195 -20.61 -25.64 18.73
CA GLN A 195 -22.04 -25.36 18.61
C GLN A 195 -22.62 -25.85 17.27
N LYS A 196 -21.85 -25.72 16.18
CA LYS A 196 -22.28 -26.21 14.87
C LYS A 196 -22.37 -27.74 14.83
N LEU A 197 -21.42 -28.43 15.45
CA LEU A 197 -21.40 -29.90 15.55
C LEU A 197 -22.55 -30.42 16.41
N GLU A 198 -22.76 -29.85 17.60
CA GLU A 198 -23.85 -30.21 18.50
C GLU A 198 -25.21 -29.98 17.84
N LYS A 199 -25.40 -28.82 17.18
CA LYS A 199 -26.62 -28.53 16.45
C LYS A 199 -26.87 -29.54 15.32
N ALA A 200 -25.83 -29.88 14.55
CA ALA A 200 -25.95 -30.87 13.49
C ALA A 200 -26.30 -32.27 14.02
N ALA A 201 -25.75 -32.67 15.17
CA ALA A 201 -26.08 -33.93 15.82
C ALA A 201 -27.54 -33.95 16.30
N LEU A 202 -28.01 -32.89 16.97
CA LEU A 202 -29.40 -32.79 17.40
C LEU A 202 -30.37 -32.78 16.21
N ASP A 203 -30.02 -32.09 15.12
CA ASP A 203 -30.85 -32.06 13.91
C ASP A 203 -30.93 -33.46 13.25
N LYS A 204 -29.84 -34.24 13.29
CA LYS A 204 -29.84 -35.64 12.81
C LYS A 204 -30.76 -36.52 13.66
N VAL A 205 -30.64 -36.46 14.99
CA VAL A 205 -31.50 -37.21 15.91
C VAL A 205 -32.97 -36.84 15.73
N LYS A 206 -33.28 -35.56 15.55
CA LYS A 206 -34.66 -35.10 15.29
C LYS A 206 -35.22 -35.64 13.98
N ARG A 207 -34.40 -35.74 12.93
CA ARG A 207 -34.81 -36.32 11.64
C ARG A 207 -35.11 -37.81 11.77
N GLU A 208 -34.19 -38.57 12.38
CA GLU A 208 -34.37 -40.01 12.61
C GLU A 208 -35.61 -40.29 13.48
N ALA A 209 -35.85 -39.50 14.52
CA ALA A 209 -37.06 -39.62 15.35
C ALA A 209 -38.35 -39.30 14.58
N ALA A 210 -38.32 -38.30 13.69
CA ALA A 210 -39.47 -37.97 12.84
C ALA A 210 -39.76 -39.08 11.82
N GLU A 211 -38.72 -39.67 11.22
CA GLU A 211 -38.82 -40.82 10.31
C GLU A 211 -39.39 -42.05 11.02
N MET A 212 -38.88 -42.38 12.21
CA MET A 212 -39.41 -43.48 13.03
C MET A 212 -40.88 -43.27 13.42
N LYS A 213 -41.26 -42.04 13.77
CA LYS A 213 -42.66 -41.72 14.09
C LYS A 213 -43.58 -41.79 12.88
N ALA A 214 -43.09 -41.40 11.69
CA ALA A 214 -43.84 -41.54 10.45
C ALA A 214 -44.03 -43.03 10.09
N ALA A 215 -42.97 -43.83 10.16
CA ALA A 215 -43.02 -45.26 9.90
C ALA A 215 -43.97 -46.01 10.87
N ALA A 216 -43.98 -45.64 12.16
CA ALA A 216 -44.90 -46.21 13.14
C ALA A 216 -46.37 -45.80 12.95
N LYS A 217 -46.65 -44.77 12.16
CA LYS A 217 -48.02 -44.33 11.82
C LYS A 217 -48.57 -45.00 10.56
N GLU A 218 -47.69 -45.55 9.72
CA GLU A 218 -48.06 -46.26 8.49
C GLU A 218 -48.21 -47.78 8.67
N MET A 219 -47.90 -48.32 9.86
CA MET A 219 -48.29 -49.67 10.30
C MET A 219 -49.61 -49.64 11.06
#